data_AF-A0A3M9NMJ7-F1
#
_entry.id   AF-A0A3M9NMJ7-F1
#
_cell.length_a   1.000
_cell.length_b   1.000
_cell.length_c   1.000
_cell.angle_alpha   90.00
_cell.angle_beta   90.00
_cell.angle_gamma   90.00
#
_symmetry.space_group_name_H-M   'P 1'
#
loop_
_entity.id
_entity.type
_entity.pdbx_description
1 polymer ?
#
loop_
_entity_poly.entity_id
_entity_poly.type
_entity_poly.pdbx_seq_one_letter_code
_entity_poly.pdbx_strand_id
1 'polypeptide(L)'
;MKKLFLLLFIIIGFQPVFSQKIEPKPNPPRAVNDFAHLLEPFQAQALEQKLDAYNDSTSSAIVIITVPDLNGYDIAEVSLKYLRDWGIGVKGKNNGVVVMVSKADHKARIETGYGMEGVLPDILAKQIIDERMIPFFKNGDYYAGLNNAVDAISQAAAGEYKADPNAKKGNGSLIGKIIPLAIIFIIILFVFSGRGGGGGGSYMSRRGSRSFLGNALPWFLLGNMLGGGNRGGGGFGGGGFGGGGFGGGGFGGFGGGSGGGGGASGGW
;
A
#
# COMPACT_ATOMS: atom_id res chain seq x y z
N MET A 1 -31.62 41.17 -14.10
CA MET A 1 -30.95 39.95 -14.63
C MET A 1 -29.54 39.74 -14.04
N LYS A 2 -28.62 40.72 -14.08
CA LYS A 2 -27.26 40.57 -13.51
C LYS A 2 -27.21 40.25 -11.99
N LYS A 3 -28.10 40.85 -11.19
CA LYS A 3 -28.22 40.57 -9.74
C LYS A 3 -28.74 39.15 -9.43
N LEU A 4 -29.55 38.56 -10.32
CA LEU A 4 -30.07 37.20 -10.17
C LEU A 4 -28.99 36.16 -10.51
N PHE A 5 -28.16 36.46 -11.52
CA PHE A 5 -27.02 35.63 -11.90
C PHE A 5 -25.94 35.60 -10.81
N LEU A 6 -25.72 36.72 -10.14
CA LEU A 6 -24.76 36.84 -9.04
C LEU A 6 -25.22 36.08 -7.78
N LEU A 7 -26.52 36.04 -7.51
CA LEU A 7 -27.11 35.26 -6.42
C LEU A 7 -27.04 33.74 -6.69
N LEU A 8 -27.25 33.32 -7.95
CA LEU A 8 -27.09 31.93 -8.38
C LEU A 8 -25.62 31.45 -8.26
N PHE A 9 -24.66 32.31 -8.60
CA PHE A 9 -23.23 32.01 -8.53
C PHE A 9 -22.74 31.82 -7.09
N ILE A 10 -23.29 32.57 -6.14
CA ILE A 10 -22.95 32.46 -4.70
C ILE A 10 -23.52 31.16 -4.09
N ILE A 11 -24.70 30.71 -4.54
CA ILE A 11 -25.33 29.46 -4.06
C ILE A 11 -24.58 28.23 -4.60
N ILE A 12 -24.04 28.29 -5.83
CA ILE A 12 -23.25 27.19 -6.40
C ILE A 12 -21.85 27.09 -5.75
N GLY A 13 -21.28 28.21 -5.29
CA GLY A 13 -19.94 28.26 -4.67
C GLY A 13 -19.85 27.69 -3.24
N PHE A 14 -20.98 27.47 -2.57
CA PHE A 14 -21.04 26.88 -1.22
C PHE A 14 -21.40 25.40 -1.28
N GLN A 15 -20.54 24.58 -1.90
CA GLN A 15 -20.63 23.14 -1.70
C GLN A 15 -19.97 22.79 -0.37
N PRO A 16 -20.65 22.08 0.55
CA PRO A 16 -20.00 21.58 1.76
C PRO A 16 -18.87 20.64 1.34
N VAL A 17 -17.63 21.04 1.61
CA VAL A 17 -16.47 20.16 1.48
C VAL A 17 -16.55 19.19 2.64
N PHE A 18 -17.00 17.96 2.37
CA PHE A 18 -16.93 16.89 3.35
C PHE A 18 -15.46 16.50 3.54
N SER A 19 -14.84 17.06 4.58
CA SER A 19 -13.54 16.60 5.05
C SER A 19 -13.71 15.20 5.61
N GLN A 20 -12.90 14.26 5.12
CA GLN A 20 -12.80 12.93 5.71
C GLN A 20 -12.38 13.05 7.17
N LYS A 21 -13.31 12.74 8.08
CA LYS A 21 -13.07 12.80 9.52
C LYS A 21 -12.57 11.43 9.96
N ILE A 22 -11.34 11.41 10.47
CA ILE A 22 -10.77 10.24 11.15
C ILE A 22 -10.86 10.44 12.66
N GLU A 23 -10.80 9.35 13.42
CA GLU A 23 -10.78 9.41 14.87
C GLU A 23 -9.49 10.11 15.35
N PRO A 24 -9.56 10.89 16.43
CA PRO A 24 -8.41 11.59 16.95
C PRO A 24 -7.38 10.59 17.49
N LYS A 25 -6.11 10.93 17.31
CA LYS A 25 -5.01 10.15 17.87
C LYS A 25 -5.13 10.09 19.40
N PRO A 26 -5.07 8.90 20.02
CA PRO A 26 -5.12 8.80 21.48
C PRO A 26 -3.90 9.49 22.11
N ASN A 27 -4.09 9.97 23.35
CA ASN A 27 -3.03 10.50 24.19
C ASN A 27 -3.11 9.84 25.58
N PRO A 28 -2.15 8.97 25.96
CA PRO A 28 -0.94 8.63 25.22
C PRO A 28 -1.21 7.84 23.92
N PRO A 29 -0.27 7.84 22.96
CA PRO A 29 -0.30 6.97 21.79
C PRO A 29 -0.51 5.49 22.17
N ARG A 30 -1.19 4.74 21.29
CA ARG A 30 -1.45 3.32 21.46
C ARG A 30 -1.32 2.57 20.14
N ALA A 31 -0.88 1.32 20.23
CA ALA A 31 -0.78 0.41 19.10
C ALA A 31 -2.16 -0.09 18.63
N VAL A 32 -3.07 -0.37 19.57
CA VAL A 32 -4.39 -0.94 19.25
C VAL A 32 -5.49 0.08 19.48
N ASN A 33 -6.19 0.42 18.42
CA ASN A 33 -7.26 1.41 18.40
C ASN A 33 -8.53 0.75 17.85
N ASP A 34 -9.30 0.11 18.74
CA ASP A 34 -10.48 -0.68 18.38
C ASP A 34 -11.78 0.15 18.48
N PHE A 35 -12.04 1.03 17.50
CA PHE A 35 -13.25 1.86 17.49
C PHE A 35 -14.51 1.09 17.04
N ALA A 36 -14.32 -0.07 16.41
CA ALA A 36 -15.41 -0.93 15.95
C ALA A 36 -15.87 -1.97 16.98
N HIS A 37 -15.19 -2.04 18.14
CA HIS A 37 -15.43 -3.03 19.18
C HIS A 37 -15.40 -4.47 18.62
N LEU A 38 -14.36 -4.78 17.83
CA LEU A 38 -14.16 -6.11 17.25
C LEU A 38 -13.38 -7.04 18.19
N LEU A 39 -12.75 -6.48 19.23
CA LEU A 39 -11.89 -7.20 20.14
C LEU A 39 -12.45 -7.20 21.55
N GLU A 40 -12.33 -8.33 22.23
CA GLU A 40 -12.51 -8.38 23.67
C GLU A 40 -11.39 -7.60 24.38
N PRO A 41 -11.61 -7.04 25.58
CA PRO A 41 -10.59 -6.26 26.27
C PRO A 41 -9.26 -6.98 26.47
N PHE A 42 -9.30 -8.29 26.78
CA PHE A 42 -8.09 -9.10 26.94
C PHE A 42 -7.35 -9.34 25.61
N GLN A 43 -8.08 -9.40 24.49
CA GLN A 43 -7.52 -9.56 23.15
C GLN A 43 -6.81 -8.28 22.70
N ALA A 44 -7.46 -7.14 22.90
CA ALA A 44 -6.86 -5.83 22.62
C ALA A 44 -5.60 -5.62 23.47
N GLN A 45 -5.63 -5.97 24.76
CA GLN A 45 -4.48 -5.91 25.65
C GLN A 45 -3.32 -6.82 25.19
N ALA A 46 -3.61 -8.05 24.76
CA ALA A 46 -2.59 -8.98 24.27
C ALA A 46 -1.92 -8.48 22.98
N LEU A 47 -2.69 -7.93 22.05
CA LEU A 47 -2.16 -7.29 20.84
C LEU A 47 -1.32 -6.05 21.17
N GLU A 48 -1.77 -5.22 22.11
CA GLU A 48 -1.04 -4.03 22.55
C GLU A 48 0.35 -4.42 23.07
N GLN A 49 0.42 -5.36 24.03
CA GLN A 49 1.68 -5.83 24.60
C GLN A 49 2.63 -6.41 23.55
N LYS A 50 2.08 -7.16 22.58
CA LYS A 50 2.86 -7.72 21.47
C LYS A 50 3.46 -6.63 20.58
N LEU A 51 2.66 -5.62 20.25
CA LEU A 51 3.06 -4.51 19.39
C LEU A 51 4.04 -3.56 20.09
N ASP A 52 3.87 -3.33 21.39
CA ASP A 52 4.84 -2.59 22.21
C ASP A 52 6.20 -3.28 22.20
N ALA A 53 6.24 -4.59 22.47
CA ALA A 53 7.48 -5.37 22.44
C ALA A 53 8.14 -5.38 21.04
N TYR A 54 7.34 -5.41 19.98
CA TYR A 54 7.84 -5.29 18.62
C TYR A 54 8.45 -3.91 18.36
N ASN A 55 7.77 -2.84 18.75
CA ASN A 55 8.24 -1.46 18.55
C ASN A 55 9.56 -1.21 19.28
N ASP A 56 9.69 -1.72 20.51
CA ASP A 56 10.90 -1.60 21.32
C ASP A 56 12.11 -2.34 20.71
N SER A 57 11.87 -3.45 19.99
CA SER A 57 12.95 -4.28 19.43
C SER A 57 13.38 -3.89 18.02
N THR A 58 12.50 -3.29 17.21
CA THR A 58 12.74 -3.11 15.75
C THR A 58 12.86 -1.65 15.31
N SER A 59 12.59 -0.69 16.20
CA SER A 59 12.45 0.73 15.85
C SER A 59 11.42 1.00 14.75
N SER A 60 10.44 0.11 14.52
CA SER A 60 9.31 0.31 13.59
C SER A 60 7.98 0.21 14.32
N ALA A 61 6.98 0.94 13.83
CA ALA A 61 5.69 1.04 14.49
C ALA A 61 4.61 0.34 13.66
N ILE A 62 3.94 -0.66 14.24
CA ILE A 62 2.74 -1.27 13.67
C ILE A 62 1.55 -0.82 14.52
N VAL A 63 0.52 -0.26 13.88
CA VAL A 63 -0.69 0.22 14.55
C VAL A 63 -1.90 -0.48 13.96
N ILE A 64 -2.75 -1.05 14.81
CA ILE A 64 -4.03 -1.63 14.46
C ILE A 64 -5.12 -0.58 14.66
N ILE A 65 -5.94 -0.37 13.64
CA ILE A 65 -7.09 0.54 13.67
C ILE A 65 -8.32 -0.20 13.15
N THR A 66 -9.33 -0.36 13.98
CA THR A 66 -10.64 -0.86 13.54
C THR A 66 -11.64 0.29 13.56
N VAL A 67 -12.49 0.38 12.53
CA VAL A 67 -13.57 1.37 12.44
C VAL A 67 -14.88 0.70 12.08
N PRO A 68 -16.03 1.21 12.58
CA PRO A 68 -17.33 0.63 12.27
C PRO A 68 -17.62 0.69 10.76
N ASP A 69 -17.29 1.80 10.11
CA ASP A 69 -17.44 2.02 8.67
C ASP A 69 -16.43 3.06 8.15
N LEU A 70 -16.31 3.18 6.83
CA LEU A 70 -15.44 4.15 6.15
C LEU A 70 -16.19 5.44 5.73
N ASN A 71 -17.47 5.60 6.06
CA ASN A 71 -18.31 6.72 5.64
C ASN A 71 -18.28 7.01 4.13
N GLY A 72 -18.18 5.97 3.31
CA GLY A 72 -18.13 6.08 1.84
C GLY A 72 -16.77 6.44 1.24
N TYR A 73 -15.73 6.61 2.07
CA TYR A 73 -14.36 6.82 1.60
C TYR A 73 -13.65 5.51 1.24
N ASP A 74 -12.62 5.58 0.39
CA ASP A 74 -11.79 4.42 0.10
C ASP A 74 -10.87 4.07 1.27
N ILE A 75 -10.74 2.78 1.60
CA ILE A 75 -9.93 2.33 2.75
C ILE A 75 -8.46 2.75 2.61
N ALA A 76 -7.94 2.85 1.38
CA ALA A 76 -6.57 3.30 1.12
C ALA A 76 -6.37 4.77 1.45
N GLU A 77 -7.33 5.62 1.13
CA GLU A 77 -7.28 7.03 1.52
C GLU A 77 -7.35 7.18 3.03
N VAL A 78 -8.23 6.41 3.69
CA VAL A 78 -8.42 6.48 5.15
C VAL A 78 -7.18 5.98 5.89
N SER A 79 -6.62 4.84 5.50
CA SER A 79 -5.43 4.27 6.15
C SER A 79 -4.20 5.16 5.96
N LEU A 80 -4.01 5.71 4.76
CA LEU A 80 -2.93 6.63 4.46
C LEU A 80 -3.07 7.94 5.27
N LYS A 81 -4.30 8.40 5.46
CA LYS A 81 -4.59 9.56 6.32
C LYS A 81 -4.24 9.27 7.78
N TYR A 82 -4.59 8.11 8.31
CA TYR A 82 -4.14 7.69 9.64
C TYR A 82 -2.62 7.64 9.75
N LEU A 83 -1.94 7.00 8.79
CA LEU A 83 -0.47 6.93 8.75
C LEU A 83 0.16 8.33 8.87
N ARG A 84 -0.29 9.26 8.03
CA ARG A 84 0.24 10.63 7.94
C ARG A 84 -0.13 11.49 9.14
N ASP A 85 -1.42 11.62 9.44
CA ASP A 85 -1.93 12.55 10.45
C ASP A 85 -1.51 12.14 11.86
N TRP A 86 -1.45 10.84 12.13
CA TRP A 86 -0.99 10.36 13.44
C TRP A 86 0.54 10.33 13.54
N GLY A 87 1.23 10.39 12.40
CA GLY A 87 2.69 10.33 12.31
C GLY A 87 3.24 8.92 12.54
N ILE A 88 2.51 7.88 12.16
CA ILE A 88 2.83 6.49 12.52
C ILE A 88 4.18 6.08 11.92
N GLY A 89 5.11 5.64 12.77
CA GLY A 89 6.50 5.35 12.42
C GLY A 89 7.49 6.25 13.16
N VAL A 90 8.78 5.93 13.04
CA VAL A 90 9.86 6.71 13.64
C VAL A 90 10.26 7.87 12.73
N LYS A 91 10.43 9.05 13.33
CA LYS A 91 10.84 10.28 12.63
C LYS A 91 12.12 10.05 11.82
N GLY A 92 12.06 10.39 10.53
CA GLY A 92 13.18 10.22 9.60
C GLY A 92 13.36 8.82 9.04
N LYS A 93 12.82 7.77 9.68
CA LYS A 93 12.82 6.39 9.15
C LYS A 93 11.58 6.08 8.32
N ASN A 94 10.45 6.69 8.67
CA ASN A 94 9.14 6.48 8.03
C ASN A 94 8.71 5.01 7.94
N ASN A 95 9.05 4.23 8.96
CA ASN A 95 8.85 2.80 9.03
C ASN A 95 7.60 2.43 9.84
N GLY A 96 6.49 3.13 9.56
CA GLY A 96 5.18 2.85 10.11
C GLY A 96 4.39 1.88 9.25
N VAL A 97 3.53 1.08 9.89
CA VAL A 97 2.54 0.22 9.24
C VAL A 97 1.18 0.45 9.92
N VAL A 98 0.13 0.63 9.12
CA VAL A 98 -1.25 0.66 9.61
C VAL A 98 -1.96 -0.59 9.13
N VAL A 99 -2.43 -1.40 10.08
CA VAL A 99 -3.34 -2.53 9.84
C VAL A 99 -4.75 -2.05 10.13
N MET A 100 -5.50 -1.75 9.08
CA MET A 100 -6.84 -1.17 9.17
C MET A 100 -7.92 -2.20 8.83
N VAL A 101 -9.01 -2.17 9.60
CA VAL A 101 -10.21 -3.00 9.36
C VAL A 101 -11.47 -2.12 9.45
N SER A 102 -12.31 -2.15 8.41
CA SER A 102 -13.66 -1.62 8.47
C SER A 102 -14.67 -2.75 8.52
N LYS A 103 -15.50 -2.76 9.57
CA LYS A 103 -16.48 -3.83 9.82
C LYS A 103 -17.62 -3.80 8.79
N ALA A 104 -18.29 -2.66 8.64
CA ALA A 104 -19.46 -2.54 7.78
C ALA A 104 -19.12 -2.64 6.28
N ASP A 105 -17.93 -2.17 5.90
CA ASP A 105 -17.47 -2.25 4.51
C ASP A 105 -16.88 -3.62 4.15
N HIS A 106 -16.67 -4.50 5.14
CA HIS A 106 -15.98 -5.77 4.97
C HIS A 106 -14.62 -5.62 4.26
N LYS A 107 -13.86 -4.60 4.66
CA LYS A 107 -12.57 -4.25 4.04
C LYS A 107 -11.45 -4.25 5.07
N ALA A 108 -10.30 -4.77 4.66
CA ALA A 108 -9.05 -4.73 5.40
C ALA A 108 -7.96 -4.12 4.52
N ARG A 109 -7.02 -3.43 5.17
CA ARG A 109 -5.86 -2.84 4.50
C ARG A 109 -4.63 -2.91 5.39
N ILE A 110 -3.49 -3.16 4.77
CA ILE A 110 -2.18 -2.93 5.34
C ILE A 110 -1.58 -1.77 4.55
N GLU A 111 -1.39 -0.62 5.20
CA GLU A 111 -0.73 0.56 4.65
C GLU A 111 0.71 0.60 5.15
N THR A 112 1.66 0.84 4.25
CA THR A 112 3.09 0.90 4.59
C THR A 112 3.64 2.31 4.39
N GLY A 113 4.41 2.79 5.36
CA GLY A 113 5.25 3.96 5.20
C GLY A 113 6.48 3.63 4.35
N TYR A 114 7.13 4.67 3.79
CA TYR A 114 8.26 4.52 2.87
C TYR A 114 9.40 3.64 3.41
N GLY A 115 9.62 3.65 4.73
CA GLY A 115 10.66 2.84 5.37
C GLY A 115 10.34 1.35 5.42
N MET A 116 9.09 0.95 5.17
CA MET A 116 8.66 -0.45 5.19
C MET A 116 8.49 -1.05 3.79
N GLU A 117 8.41 -0.26 2.72
CA GLU A 117 8.13 -0.75 1.36
C GLU A 117 9.13 -1.80 0.86
N GLY A 118 10.40 -1.73 1.29
CA GLY A 118 11.43 -2.70 0.91
C GLY A 118 11.28 -4.08 1.55
N VAL A 119 10.73 -4.15 2.78
CA VAL A 119 10.57 -5.40 3.55
C VAL A 119 9.13 -5.92 3.54
N LEU A 120 8.17 -5.02 3.36
CA LEU A 120 6.75 -5.29 3.28
C LEU A 120 6.16 -4.62 2.02
N PRO A 121 6.51 -5.11 0.82
CA PRO A 121 5.95 -4.59 -0.42
C PRO A 121 4.47 -4.97 -0.58
N ASP A 122 3.76 -4.28 -1.48
CA ASP A 122 2.32 -4.45 -1.73
C ASP A 122 1.90 -5.91 -1.96
N ILE A 123 2.72 -6.66 -2.70
CA ILE A 123 2.46 -8.09 -2.98
C ILE A 123 2.43 -8.89 -1.67
N LEU A 124 3.34 -8.60 -0.76
CA LEU A 124 3.43 -9.29 0.52
C LEU A 124 2.29 -8.88 1.45
N ALA A 125 2.01 -7.57 1.52
CA ALA A 125 0.86 -7.05 2.24
C ALA A 125 -0.44 -7.70 1.75
N LYS A 126 -0.61 -7.86 0.43
CA LYS A 126 -1.80 -8.51 -0.16
C LYS A 126 -1.89 -9.97 0.25
N GLN A 127 -0.77 -10.68 0.23
CA GLN A 127 -0.70 -12.08 0.64
C GLN A 127 -1.08 -12.25 2.12
N ILE A 128 -0.55 -11.40 3.01
CA ILE A 128 -0.90 -11.43 4.43
C ILE A 128 -2.41 -11.20 4.62
N ILE A 129 -2.98 -10.22 3.92
CA ILE A 129 -4.43 -9.97 3.99
C ILE A 129 -5.23 -11.20 3.54
N ASP A 130 -4.88 -11.78 2.39
CA ASP A 130 -5.63 -12.88 1.80
C ASP A 130 -5.51 -14.20 2.57
N GLU A 131 -4.34 -14.47 3.16
CA GLU A 131 -4.04 -15.77 3.78
C GLU A 131 -4.13 -15.76 5.31
N ARG A 132 -3.91 -14.60 5.94
CA ARG A 132 -3.79 -14.48 7.40
C ARG A 132 -4.91 -13.67 8.03
N MET A 133 -5.60 -12.82 7.27
CA MET A 133 -6.69 -11.97 7.79
C MET A 133 -8.07 -12.44 7.32
N ILE A 134 -8.32 -12.37 6.01
CA ILE A 134 -9.65 -12.57 5.41
C ILE A 134 -10.31 -13.89 5.82
N PRO A 135 -9.62 -15.06 5.81
CA PRO A 135 -10.26 -16.33 6.18
C PRO A 135 -10.82 -16.33 7.61
N PHE A 136 -10.14 -15.67 8.54
CA PHE A 136 -10.57 -15.55 9.93
C PHE A 136 -11.72 -14.54 10.07
N PHE A 137 -11.65 -13.42 9.35
CA PHE A 137 -12.71 -12.40 9.37
C PHE A 137 -14.03 -12.93 8.82
N LYS A 138 -14.00 -13.81 7.82
CA LYS A 138 -15.20 -14.53 7.32
C LYS A 138 -15.90 -15.35 8.41
N ASN A 139 -15.14 -15.85 9.38
CA ASN A 139 -15.65 -16.64 10.50
C ASN A 139 -15.96 -15.78 11.73
N GLY A 140 -15.80 -14.45 11.65
CA GLY A 140 -15.98 -13.53 12.78
C GLY A 140 -14.81 -13.50 13.77
N ASP A 141 -13.71 -14.20 13.49
CA ASP A 141 -12.52 -14.25 14.36
C ASP A 141 -11.53 -13.13 14.02
N TYR A 142 -11.87 -11.90 14.39
CA TYR A 142 -11.05 -10.73 14.11
C TYR A 142 -9.72 -10.76 14.85
N TYR A 143 -9.69 -11.26 16.08
CA TYR A 143 -8.48 -11.35 16.88
C TYR A 143 -7.45 -12.28 16.22
N ALA A 144 -7.84 -13.49 15.83
CA ALA A 144 -6.90 -14.42 15.18
C ALA A 144 -6.35 -13.83 13.87
N GLY A 145 -7.22 -13.21 13.06
CA GLY A 145 -6.80 -12.58 11.82
C GLY A 145 -5.79 -11.45 12.02
N LEU A 146 -6.03 -10.57 13.00
CA LEU A 146 -5.12 -9.48 13.34
C LEU A 146 -3.81 -9.99 13.97
N ASN A 147 -3.89 -10.94 14.89
CA ASN A 147 -2.70 -11.51 15.52
C ASN A 147 -1.77 -12.18 14.50
N ASN A 148 -2.34 -12.96 13.57
CA ASN A 148 -1.59 -13.63 12.51
C ASN A 148 -1.00 -12.63 11.51
N ALA A 149 -1.69 -11.52 11.23
CA ALA A 149 -1.15 -10.45 10.41
C ALA A 149 0.06 -9.79 11.07
N VAL A 150 -0.03 -9.50 12.38
CA VAL A 150 1.10 -8.94 13.15
C VAL A 150 2.30 -9.88 13.13
N ASP A 151 2.10 -11.19 13.30
CA ASP A 151 3.18 -12.18 13.20
C ASP A 151 3.84 -12.17 11.82
N ALA A 152 3.04 -12.19 10.75
CA ALA A 152 3.53 -12.19 9.39
C ALA A 152 4.30 -10.91 9.03
N ILE A 153 3.79 -9.73 9.45
CA ILE A 153 4.46 -8.45 9.27
C ILE A 153 5.79 -8.42 10.03
N SER A 154 5.81 -8.93 11.26
CA SER A 154 7.02 -8.97 12.10
C SER A 154 8.10 -9.85 11.46
N GLN A 155 7.71 -11.02 10.95
CA GLN A 155 8.61 -11.91 10.21
C GLN A 155 9.11 -11.29 8.91
N ALA A 156 8.27 -10.53 8.20
CA ALA A 156 8.66 -9.85 6.97
C ALA A 156 9.71 -8.77 7.24
N ALA A 157 9.51 -7.98 8.28
CA ALA A 157 10.49 -6.99 8.74
C ALA A 157 11.82 -7.62 9.16
N ALA A 158 11.79 -8.83 9.74
CA ALA A 158 13.00 -9.59 10.09
C ALA A 158 13.69 -10.26 8.88
N GLY A 159 13.09 -10.23 7.69
CA GLY A 159 13.60 -10.93 6.50
C GLY A 159 13.39 -12.45 6.53
N GLU A 160 12.59 -12.95 7.47
CA GLU A 160 12.31 -14.37 7.66
C GLU A 160 11.06 -14.83 6.90
N TYR A 161 10.18 -13.89 6.54
CA TYR A 161 8.95 -14.21 5.85
C TYR A 161 9.21 -14.51 4.37
N LYS A 162 8.90 -15.74 3.97
CA LYS A 162 8.93 -16.17 2.58
C LYS A 162 7.49 -16.24 2.07
N ALA A 163 7.20 -15.43 1.06
CA ALA A 163 5.97 -15.57 0.29
C ALA A 163 5.86 -17.01 -0.24
N ASP A 164 4.78 -17.73 0.07
CA ASP A 164 4.52 -19.04 -0.53
C ASP A 164 4.39 -18.88 -2.06
N PRO A 165 5.29 -19.47 -2.87
CA PRO A 165 5.22 -19.38 -4.33
C PRO A 165 3.92 -19.94 -4.91
N ASN A 166 3.20 -20.78 -4.16
CA ASN A 166 2.00 -21.49 -4.61
C ASN A 166 0.68 -20.78 -4.26
N ALA A 167 0.73 -19.64 -3.58
CA ALA A 167 -0.45 -18.85 -3.21
C ALA A 167 -1.31 -18.38 -4.41
N LYS A 168 -0.76 -18.43 -5.63
CA LYS A 168 -1.49 -18.14 -6.87
C LYS A 168 -2.10 -19.40 -7.49
N LYS A 169 -3.18 -19.90 -6.90
CA LYS A 169 -4.21 -20.62 -7.66
C LYS A 169 -5.64 -20.24 -7.23
N GLY A 170 -5.85 -18.96 -6.95
CA GLY A 170 -7.19 -18.37 -6.95
C GLY A 170 -7.65 -18.13 -8.38
N ASN A 171 -8.74 -18.79 -8.78
CA ASN A 171 -9.39 -18.69 -10.08
C ASN A 171 -9.69 -17.21 -10.44
N GLY A 172 -8.78 -16.59 -11.20
CA GLY A 172 -9.04 -15.30 -11.84
C GLY A 172 -10.20 -15.45 -12.82
N SER A 173 -11.33 -14.85 -12.47
CA SER A 173 -12.56 -14.79 -13.25
C SER A 173 -12.27 -14.56 -14.73
N LEU A 174 -12.92 -15.36 -15.59
CA LEU A 174 -12.82 -15.37 -17.06
C LEU A 174 -12.83 -13.97 -17.70
N ILE A 175 -13.43 -12.99 -17.01
CA ILE A 175 -13.52 -11.57 -17.37
C ILE A 175 -12.13 -10.95 -17.66
N GLY A 176 -11.08 -11.30 -16.90
CA GLY A 176 -9.74 -10.74 -17.10
C GLY A 176 -9.01 -11.24 -18.35
N LYS A 177 -9.41 -12.40 -18.91
CA LYS A 177 -8.85 -12.95 -20.16
C LYS A 177 -9.58 -12.43 -21.40
N ILE A 178 -10.83 -12.02 -21.27
CA ILE A 178 -11.67 -11.59 -22.40
C ILE A 178 -11.32 -10.15 -22.83
N ILE A 179 -10.94 -9.28 -21.87
CA ILE A 179 -10.61 -7.87 -22.15
C ILE A 179 -9.41 -7.71 -23.13
N PRO A 180 -8.25 -8.37 -22.95
CA PRO A 180 -7.15 -8.24 -23.91
C PRO A 180 -7.48 -8.86 -25.28
N LEU A 181 -8.28 -9.95 -25.31
CA LEU A 181 -8.74 -10.58 -26.56
C LEU A 181 -9.70 -9.68 -27.34
N ALA A 182 -10.61 -8.98 -26.66
CA ALA A 182 -11.53 -8.02 -27.28
C ALA A 182 -10.79 -6.81 -27.86
N ILE A 183 -9.74 -6.31 -27.17
CA ILE A 183 -8.90 -5.22 -27.66
C ILE A 183 -8.12 -5.66 -28.91
N ILE A 184 -7.54 -6.87 -28.92
CA ILE A 184 -6.86 -7.43 -30.10
C ILE A 184 -7.83 -7.59 -31.27
N PHE A 185 -9.05 -8.06 -31.03
CA PHE A 185 -10.08 -8.23 -32.06
C PHE A 185 -10.52 -6.89 -32.67
N ILE A 186 -10.67 -5.84 -31.86
CA ILE A 186 -10.99 -4.48 -32.32
C ILE A 186 -9.84 -3.90 -33.17
N ILE A 187 -8.58 -4.12 -32.77
CA ILE A 187 -7.41 -3.67 -33.54
C ILE A 187 -7.35 -4.38 -34.91
N ILE A 188 -7.62 -5.69 -34.96
CA ILE A 188 -7.64 -6.45 -36.23
C ILE A 188 -8.75 -5.91 -37.15
N LEU A 189 -9.96 -5.64 -36.64
CA LEU A 189 -11.04 -5.05 -37.42
C LEU A 189 -10.69 -3.65 -37.98
N PHE A 190 -9.98 -2.83 -37.21
CA PHE A 190 -9.58 -1.49 -37.64
C PHE A 190 -8.46 -1.53 -38.71
N VAL A 191 -7.54 -2.49 -38.60
CA VAL A 191 -6.45 -2.69 -39.57
C VAL A 191 -6.97 -3.24 -40.91
N PHE A 192 -7.98 -4.11 -40.89
CA PHE A 192 -8.56 -4.69 -42.11
C PHE A 192 -9.60 -3.80 -42.80
N SER A 193 -10.27 -2.89 -42.07
CA SER A 193 -11.23 -1.94 -42.67
C SER A 193 -10.59 -0.72 -43.34
N GLY A 194 -9.30 -0.44 -43.07
CA GLY A 194 -8.56 0.67 -43.67
C GLY A 194 -7.93 0.41 -45.05
N ARG A 195 -8.24 -0.71 -45.71
CA ARG A 195 -7.53 -1.14 -46.94
C ARG A 195 -8.43 -1.39 -48.15
N GLY A 196 -9.41 -0.51 -48.36
CA GLY A 196 -10.20 -0.46 -49.59
C GLY A 196 -10.29 0.97 -50.14
N GLY A 197 -9.50 1.28 -51.18
CA GLY A 197 -9.75 2.46 -52.03
C GLY A 197 -8.52 3.11 -52.68
N GLY A 198 -8.33 2.88 -53.99
CA GLY A 198 -7.52 3.69 -54.92
C GLY A 198 -6.00 3.42 -54.87
N GLY A 199 -5.26 3.16 -55.95
CA GLY A 199 -5.45 3.46 -57.36
C GLY A 199 -4.17 4.14 -57.87
N GLY A 200 -3.39 3.44 -58.71
CA GLY A 200 -2.43 4.04 -59.64
C GLY A 200 -0.96 4.16 -59.21
N GLY A 201 -0.08 3.48 -59.98
CA GLY A 201 1.11 4.14 -60.52
C GLY A 201 2.47 3.93 -59.84
N SER A 202 3.31 3.17 -60.54
CA SER A 202 4.71 3.52 -60.84
C SER A 202 5.83 3.15 -59.86
N TYR A 203 6.56 2.12 -60.29
CA TYR A 203 8.02 1.90 -60.24
C TYR A 203 8.85 3.18 -60.03
N MET A 204 9.82 3.19 -59.10
CA MET A 204 11.26 3.42 -59.37
C MET A 204 12.10 3.44 -58.08
N SER A 205 13.25 2.78 -58.21
CA SER A 205 14.55 2.76 -57.53
C SER A 205 15.02 3.94 -56.65
N ARG A 206 15.87 3.57 -55.67
CA ARG A 206 17.15 4.18 -55.21
C ARG A 206 17.18 5.70 -54.90
N ARG A 207 17.69 5.99 -53.69
CA ARG A 207 18.79 6.93 -53.34
C ARG A 207 18.41 7.78 -52.12
N GLY A 208 19.33 7.83 -51.16
CA GLY A 208 19.04 8.20 -49.78
C GLY A 208 18.78 9.69 -49.53
N SER A 209 18.34 9.99 -48.30
CA SER A 209 18.90 11.05 -47.45
C SER A 209 18.29 11.02 -46.04
N ARG A 210 19.18 10.88 -45.06
CA ARG A 210 19.21 11.52 -43.73
C ARG A 210 17.86 11.81 -43.05
N SER A 211 17.58 11.08 -41.97
CA SER A 211 16.78 11.60 -40.85
C SER A 211 17.47 11.26 -39.54
N PHE A 212 17.69 12.32 -38.76
CA PHE A 212 18.73 12.54 -37.76
C PHE A 212 18.32 12.06 -36.36
N LEU A 213 17.51 11.01 -36.25
CA LEU A 213 16.84 10.67 -34.98
C LEU A 213 16.52 9.17 -34.78
N GLY A 214 17.28 8.28 -35.42
CA GLY A 214 16.94 6.84 -35.49
C GLY A 214 17.78 5.88 -34.65
N ASN A 215 19.01 6.22 -34.26
CA ASN A 215 19.99 5.19 -33.83
C ASN A 215 20.77 5.49 -32.54
N ALA A 216 20.36 6.45 -31.70
CA ALA A 216 21.06 6.78 -30.45
C ALA A 216 20.55 6.00 -29.22
N LEU A 217 19.31 5.51 -29.25
CA LEU A 217 18.68 4.84 -28.12
C LEU A 217 19.24 3.43 -27.82
N PRO A 218 19.62 2.59 -28.81
CA PRO A 218 20.18 1.28 -28.53
C PRO A 218 21.57 1.34 -27.88
N TRP A 219 22.37 2.37 -28.22
CA TRP A 219 23.73 2.52 -27.68
C TRP A 219 23.74 3.13 -26.26
N PHE A 220 22.76 3.99 -25.94
CA PHE A 220 22.63 4.56 -24.61
C PHE A 220 22.13 3.54 -23.56
N LEU A 221 21.31 2.57 -24.00
CA LEU A 221 20.82 1.49 -23.13
C LEU A 221 21.88 0.40 -22.89
N LEU A 222 22.80 0.17 -23.84
CA LEU A 222 23.86 -0.82 -23.68
C LEU A 222 25.03 -0.32 -22.81
N GLY A 223 25.20 1.00 -22.66
CA GLY A 223 26.27 1.61 -21.87
C GLY A 223 26.11 1.51 -20.35
N ASN A 224 24.89 1.28 -19.85
CA ASN A 224 24.63 1.15 -18.40
C ASN A 224 24.66 -0.31 -17.89
N MET A 225 24.90 -1.29 -18.76
CA MET A 225 24.96 -2.72 -18.37
C MET A 225 26.38 -3.30 -18.29
N LEU A 226 27.45 -2.50 -18.53
CA LEU A 226 28.80 -3.04 -18.73
C LEU A 226 29.96 -2.23 -18.10
N GLY A 227 29.72 -1.53 -16.98
CA GLY A 227 30.77 -0.80 -16.26
C GLY A 227 30.76 -1.06 -14.75
N GLY A 228 31.61 -1.97 -14.28
CA GLY A 228 31.79 -2.30 -12.87
C GLY A 228 32.73 -1.34 -12.10
N GLY A 229 32.68 -1.42 -10.77
CA GLY A 229 33.63 -0.74 -9.88
C GLY A 229 33.44 -1.05 -8.38
N ASN A 230 34.24 -1.99 -7.87
CA ASN A 230 34.41 -2.37 -6.46
C ASN A 230 34.95 -1.24 -5.56
N ARG A 231 34.57 -1.26 -4.27
CA ARG A 231 35.32 -0.90 -3.02
C ARG A 231 34.33 -1.10 -1.84
N GLY A 232 34.53 -1.84 -0.76
CA GLY A 232 35.68 -2.50 -0.13
C GLY A 232 35.73 -2.14 1.37
N GLY A 233 35.43 -3.10 2.26
CA GLY A 233 35.76 -3.20 3.72
C GLY A 233 35.17 -2.15 4.67
N GLY A 234 34.73 -2.42 5.91
CA GLY A 234 34.85 -3.53 6.86
C GLY A 234 34.96 -2.94 8.29
N GLY A 235 34.50 -3.65 9.33
CA GLY A 235 34.96 -3.40 10.72
C GLY A 235 33.89 -3.25 11.81
N PHE A 236 34.08 -4.01 12.90
CA PHE A 236 33.17 -4.35 14.00
C PHE A 236 33.17 -3.41 15.22
N GLY A 237 32.17 -3.59 16.10
CA GLY A 237 32.20 -3.29 17.55
C GLY A 237 30.85 -2.79 18.05
N GLY A 238 30.22 -3.22 19.13
CA GLY A 238 30.59 -4.12 20.23
C GLY A 238 29.81 -3.69 21.48
N GLY A 239 28.92 -4.56 21.99
CA GLY A 239 28.48 -4.75 23.39
C GLY A 239 27.99 -3.59 24.27
N GLY A 240 26.85 -3.81 24.93
CA GLY A 240 26.44 -3.10 26.15
C GLY A 240 25.14 -3.65 26.74
N PHE A 241 25.23 -4.50 27.75
CA PHE A 241 24.10 -4.99 28.57
C PHE A 241 23.82 -4.05 29.75
N GLY A 242 22.54 -3.86 30.04
CA GLY A 242 21.98 -3.29 31.28
C GLY A 242 20.48 -3.10 31.04
N GLY A 243 19.53 -3.50 31.88
CA GLY A 243 19.55 -3.88 33.28
C GLY A 243 18.32 -3.25 33.94
N GLY A 244 17.23 -4.01 34.07
CA GLY A 244 16.14 -3.84 35.05
C GLY A 244 15.23 -2.61 35.00
N GLY A 245 13.91 -2.85 34.88
CA GLY A 245 12.89 -1.86 35.21
C GLY A 245 11.49 -2.25 34.71
N PHE A 246 10.73 -3.02 35.50
CA PHE A 246 9.30 -3.21 35.26
C PHE A 246 8.55 -1.93 35.65
N GLY A 247 8.20 -1.13 34.65
CA GLY A 247 7.33 0.04 34.78
C GLY A 247 6.65 0.27 33.44
N GLY A 248 5.31 0.33 33.43
CA GLY A 248 4.47 0.31 32.23
C GLY A 248 4.98 1.22 31.11
N GLY A 249 5.51 0.61 30.05
CA GLY A 249 5.95 1.29 28.84
C GLY A 249 4.72 1.65 28.01
N GLY A 250 4.45 2.94 27.86
CA GLY A 250 3.51 3.41 26.86
C GLY A 250 4.12 3.29 25.47
N PHE A 251 3.29 3.01 24.47
CA PHE A 251 3.67 2.94 23.06
C PHE A 251 4.52 4.17 22.66
N GLY A 252 5.73 3.92 22.15
CA GLY A 252 6.69 4.96 21.79
C GLY A 252 6.11 6.00 20.81
N GLY A 253 6.48 7.27 21.00
CA GLY A 253 5.86 8.39 20.28
C GLY A 253 5.96 8.29 18.75
N PHE A 254 4.85 8.64 18.08
CA PHE A 254 4.76 8.75 16.62
C PHE A 254 5.49 9.99 16.06
N GLY A 255 6.18 9.85 14.92
CA GLY A 255 6.78 10.99 14.21
C GLY A 255 7.24 10.74 12.77
N GLY A 256 6.90 9.60 12.17
CA GLY A 256 7.39 9.12 10.86
C GLY A 256 6.29 8.75 9.86
N GLY A 257 5.14 9.41 9.89
CA GLY A 257 3.97 9.05 9.08
C GLY A 257 4.06 9.22 7.57
N SER A 258 5.26 9.32 6.96
CA SER A 258 5.37 9.55 5.52
C SER A 258 5.12 8.26 4.73
N GLY A 259 4.19 8.30 3.78
CA GLY A 259 3.87 7.19 2.87
C GLY A 259 3.20 7.68 1.60
N GLY A 260 3.32 6.91 0.52
CA GLY A 260 2.82 7.23 -0.83
C GLY A 260 1.49 6.58 -1.21
N GLY A 261 0.85 5.84 -0.30
CA GLY A 261 -0.27 4.94 -0.63
C GLY A 261 0.17 3.49 -0.84
N GLY A 262 1.30 3.08 -0.27
CA GLY A 262 1.84 1.73 -0.37
C GLY A 262 0.99 0.69 0.38
N GLY A 263 1.29 -0.58 0.17
CA GLY A 263 0.60 -1.70 0.79
C GLY A 263 -0.56 -2.23 -0.05
N ALA A 264 -1.56 -2.84 0.59
CA ALA A 264 -2.60 -3.57 -0.11
C ALA A 264 -3.93 -3.62 0.65
N SER A 265 -5.00 -3.89 -0.09
CA SER A 265 -6.36 -4.04 0.43
C SER A 265 -6.97 -5.38 0.06
N GLY A 266 -7.94 -5.82 0.85
CA GLY A 266 -8.78 -6.98 0.57
C GLY A 266 -10.12 -6.87 1.29
N GLY A 267 -11.05 -7.77 0.98
CA GLY A 267 -12.37 -7.79 1.60
C GLY A 267 -12.94 -9.19 1.76
N TRP A 268 -13.98 -9.33 2.58
CA TRP A 268 -14.54 -10.62 2.96
C TRP A 268 -16.05 -10.75 2.82
#